data_AF-A0A4U6UFC9-F1
#
_entry.id   AF-A0A4U6UFC9-F1
#
_cell.length_a   1.000
_cell.length_b   1.000
_cell.length_c   1.000
_cell.angle_alpha   90.00
_cell.angle_beta   90.00
_cell.angle_gamma   90.00
#
_symmetry.space_group_name_H-M   'P 1'
#
loop_
_entity.id
_entity.type
_entity.pdbx_description
1 polymer ?
#
loop_
_entity_poly.entity_id
_entity_poly.type
_entity_poly.pdbx_seq_one_letter_code
_entity_poly.pdbx_strand_id
1 'polypeptide(L)'
;MARPCLLLPLLLAAAAVLAWAPGGALAKSKLAKKSDDIVNGPLLTEKLKAKRTLIVGPDEEFKTVQSAIDAVPAGNTEWIIVHLRSGVHKGKVVIPANKPFTFVRGNGKGRTSITHESASSDNAESAAFAVNADNVIVFGISFRNSVRVGLINDQGIRSVFAMVAGDKVAFYHCAFYSPHHTLYDSAGRHYYESC
;
A
#
# COMPACT_ATOMS: atom_id res chain seq x y z
N MET A 1 84.56 -9.89 -10.12
CA MET A 1 84.32 -10.96 -11.10
C MET A 1 82.85 -11.33 -11.07
N ALA A 2 82.23 -11.42 -12.25
CA ALA A 2 81.08 -12.25 -12.62
C ALA A 2 79.82 -12.31 -11.72
N ARG A 3 78.74 -11.68 -12.22
CA ARG A 3 77.34 -12.20 -12.28
C ARG A 3 77.30 -13.68 -12.73
N PRO A 4 76.22 -14.51 -12.61
CA PRO A 4 74.79 -14.22 -12.92
C PRO A 4 73.74 -14.96 -12.03
N CYS A 5 72.49 -14.49 -11.86
CA CYS A 5 71.28 -14.54 -12.73
C CYS A 5 70.39 -15.78 -12.50
N LEU A 6 69.08 -15.59 -12.81
CA LEU A 6 67.93 -16.53 -12.91
C LEU A 6 67.04 -16.58 -11.64
N LEU A 7 65.72 -16.34 -11.66
CA LEU A 7 64.70 -16.35 -12.72
C LEU A 7 63.48 -15.45 -12.41
N LEU A 8 62.92 -14.92 -13.52
CA LEU A 8 61.62 -14.30 -13.84
C LEU A 8 60.36 -15.08 -13.32
N PRO A 9 59.06 -14.68 -13.55
CA PRO A 9 58.54 -13.84 -14.65
C PRO A 9 57.29 -12.91 -14.44
N LEU A 10 57.13 -12.05 -15.46
CA LEU A 10 55.93 -11.56 -16.19
C LEU A 10 54.67 -11.03 -15.47
N LEU A 11 54.23 -9.86 -15.97
CA LEU A 11 52.95 -9.73 -16.69
C LEU A 11 52.96 -8.52 -17.64
N LEU A 12 52.63 -8.76 -18.90
CA LEU A 12 52.40 -7.76 -19.95
C LEU A 12 51.09 -7.00 -19.68
N ALA A 13 51.06 -5.69 -19.91
CA ALA A 13 49.85 -4.89 -20.03
C ALA A 13 49.59 -4.56 -21.52
N ALA A 14 48.35 -4.72 -21.97
CA ALA A 14 47.90 -4.34 -23.31
C ALA A 14 46.50 -3.70 -23.26
N ALA A 15 46.22 -2.91 -24.31
CA ALA A 15 44.94 -2.35 -24.77
C ALA A 15 44.49 -1.01 -24.13
N ALA A 16 43.87 -0.07 -24.85
CA ALA A 16 43.60 0.13 -26.28
C ALA A 16 43.18 1.60 -26.48
N VAL A 17 43.37 2.11 -27.69
CA VAL A 17 43.07 3.49 -28.12
C VAL A 17 41.56 3.68 -28.30
N LEU A 18 40.96 4.66 -27.64
CA LEU A 18 39.56 5.06 -27.85
C LEU A 18 39.48 6.07 -29.01
N ALA A 19 38.95 5.62 -30.14
CA ALA A 19 38.56 6.48 -31.25
C ALA A 19 37.25 7.22 -30.92
N TRP A 20 37.25 8.54 -31.12
CA TRP A 20 36.08 9.40 -30.94
C TRP A 20 35.20 9.33 -32.21
N ALA A 21 33.98 8.82 -32.08
CA ALA A 21 32.97 8.87 -33.15
C ALA A 21 32.08 10.12 -32.97
N PRO A 22 31.98 11.02 -33.97
CA PRO A 22 31.01 12.11 -33.93
C PRO A 22 29.69 11.62 -34.53
N GLY A 23 28.62 11.60 -33.74
CA GLY A 23 27.27 11.33 -34.27
C GLY A 23 26.41 10.39 -33.44
N GLY A 24 26.22 10.69 -32.15
CA GLY A 24 25.11 10.12 -31.39
C GLY A 24 23.94 11.12 -31.38
N ALA A 25 22.89 10.85 -32.16
CA ALA A 25 21.64 11.58 -32.02
C ALA A 25 21.11 11.36 -30.61
N LEU A 26 21.13 12.41 -29.79
CA LEU A 26 20.58 12.39 -28.44
C LEU A 26 19.07 12.17 -28.56
N ALA A 27 18.62 10.94 -28.32
CA ALA A 27 17.21 10.64 -28.19
C ALA A 27 16.65 11.51 -27.05
N LYS A 28 15.90 12.55 -27.41
CA LYS A 28 15.14 13.35 -26.44
C LYS A 28 14.13 12.41 -25.80
N SER A 29 14.43 11.90 -24.62
CA SER A 29 13.43 11.24 -23.80
C SER A 29 12.33 12.27 -23.55
N LYS A 30 11.15 12.04 -24.12
CA LYS A 30 9.95 12.75 -23.68
C LYS A 30 9.71 12.30 -22.24
N LEU A 31 10.19 13.09 -21.28
CA LEU A 31 9.73 12.99 -19.90
C LEU A 31 8.20 13.05 -19.95
N ALA A 32 7.55 12.03 -19.41
CA ALA A 32 6.09 12.00 -19.32
C ALA A 32 5.63 13.30 -18.64
N LYS A 33 4.73 14.04 -19.30
CA LYS A 33 4.15 15.24 -18.70
C LYS A 33 3.45 14.80 -17.41
N LYS A 34 3.84 15.40 -16.28
CA LYS A 34 3.18 15.19 -14.99
C LYS A 34 1.69 15.51 -15.17
N SER A 35 0.82 14.60 -14.78
CA SER A 35 -0.62 14.87 -14.80
C SER A 35 -0.92 16.01 -13.84
N ASP A 36 -1.71 16.99 -14.29
CA ASP A 36 -2.22 18.07 -13.46
C ASP A 36 -3.48 17.63 -12.67
N ASP A 37 -3.92 16.38 -12.85
CA ASP A 37 -5.09 15.83 -12.18
C ASP A 37 -4.82 15.67 -10.67
N ILE A 38 -5.58 16.38 -9.84
CA ILE A 38 -5.61 16.14 -8.40
C ILE A 38 -6.30 14.80 -8.18
N VAL A 39 -5.56 13.80 -7.68
CA VAL A 39 -6.14 12.49 -7.37
C VAL A 39 -7.20 12.64 -6.29
N ASN A 40 -8.46 12.47 -6.67
CA ASN A 40 -9.60 12.61 -5.79
C ASN A 40 -10.58 11.44 -5.95
N GLY A 41 -11.51 11.31 -5.00
CA GLY A 41 -12.48 10.23 -4.99
C GLY A 41 -13.29 10.12 -6.28
N PRO A 42 -13.91 11.20 -6.78
CA PRO A 42 -14.61 11.19 -8.07
C PRO A 42 -13.75 10.72 -9.26
N LEU A 43 -12.53 11.23 -9.38
CA LEU A 43 -11.61 10.85 -10.46
C LEU A 43 -11.31 9.35 -10.42
N LEU A 44 -10.98 8.80 -9.25
CA LEU A 44 -10.73 7.36 -9.11
C LEU A 44 -11.98 6.54 -9.45
N THR A 45 -13.16 6.94 -8.97
CA THR A 45 -14.42 6.27 -9.32
C THR A 45 -14.66 6.24 -10.83
N GLU A 46 -14.39 7.34 -11.54
CA GLU A 46 -14.52 7.41 -13.00
C GLU A 46 -13.51 6.50 -13.71
N LYS A 47 -12.22 6.61 -13.35
CA LYS A 47 -11.14 5.84 -14.00
C LYS A 47 -11.30 4.33 -13.83
N LEU A 48 -11.79 3.89 -12.67
CA LEU A 48 -11.97 2.47 -12.37
C LEU A 48 -13.19 1.86 -13.08
N LYS A 49 -14.12 2.69 -13.57
CA LYS A 49 -15.35 2.24 -14.25
C LYS A 49 -16.14 1.20 -13.46
N ALA A 50 -16.17 1.37 -12.13
CA ALA A 50 -16.82 0.43 -11.24
C ALA A 50 -18.33 0.40 -11.50
N LYS A 51 -18.89 -0.81 -11.65
CA LYS A 51 -20.32 -1.01 -11.96
C LYS A 51 -21.20 -1.12 -10.71
N ARG A 52 -20.60 -1.45 -9.56
CA ARG A 52 -21.32 -1.71 -8.31
C ARG A 52 -20.71 -0.91 -7.17
N THR A 53 -21.57 -0.32 -6.35
CA THR A 53 -21.20 0.38 -5.11
C THR A 53 -21.97 -0.23 -3.94
N LEU A 54 -21.26 -0.65 -2.91
CA LEU A 54 -21.78 -1.13 -1.63
C LEU A 54 -21.68 0.03 -0.63
N ILE A 55 -22.79 0.48 -0.07
CA ILE A 55 -22.81 1.63 0.82
C ILE A 55 -22.84 1.15 2.28
N VAL A 56 -21.92 1.68 3.08
CA VAL A 56 -21.75 1.34 4.51
C VAL A 56 -22.17 2.50 5.38
N GLY A 57 -23.12 2.26 6.28
CA GLY A 57 -23.60 3.25 7.24
C GLY A 57 -24.75 2.73 8.11
N PRO A 58 -25.13 3.48 9.17
CA PRO A 58 -26.18 3.08 10.11
C PRO A 58 -27.53 2.81 9.44
N ASP A 59 -27.86 3.56 8.39
CA ASP A 59 -29.14 3.48 7.67
C ASP A 59 -29.02 2.81 6.29
N GLU A 60 -27.86 2.23 5.98
CA GLU A 60 -27.55 1.65 4.66
C GLU A 60 -27.73 0.13 4.66
N GLU A 61 -27.64 -0.50 3.49
CA GLU A 61 -27.68 -1.97 3.34
C GLU A 61 -26.64 -2.66 4.22
N PHE A 62 -25.40 -2.15 4.22
CA PHE A 62 -24.31 -2.67 5.02
C PHE A 62 -24.10 -1.81 6.27
N LYS A 63 -24.27 -2.42 7.44
CA LYS A 63 -24.06 -1.73 8.72
C LYS A 63 -22.60 -1.68 9.14
N THR A 64 -21.76 -2.59 8.62
CA THR A 64 -20.32 -2.65 8.93
C THR A 64 -19.48 -2.73 7.67
N VAL A 65 -18.23 -2.26 7.78
CA VAL A 65 -17.27 -2.33 6.66
C VAL A 65 -16.99 -3.78 6.27
N GLN A 66 -16.82 -4.67 7.26
CA GLN A 66 -16.57 -6.09 6.98
C GLN A 66 -17.74 -6.73 6.22
N SER A 67 -19.00 -6.45 6.59
CA SER A 67 -20.14 -7.02 5.85
C SER A 67 -20.19 -6.62 4.38
N ALA A 68 -19.73 -5.42 4.03
CA ALA A 68 -19.65 -4.98 2.64
C ALA A 68 -18.49 -5.65 1.91
N ILE A 69 -17.34 -5.84 2.56
CA ILE A 69 -16.21 -6.59 2.00
C ILE A 69 -16.61 -8.06 1.74
N ASP A 70 -17.34 -8.68 2.67
CA ASP A 70 -17.77 -10.07 2.53
C ASP A 70 -18.70 -10.26 1.31
N ALA A 71 -19.50 -9.23 0.99
CA ALA A 71 -20.43 -9.21 -0.14
C ALA A 71 -19.78 -8.96 -1.52
N VAL A 72 -18.49 -8.63 -1.58
CA VAL A 72 -17.71 -8.67 -2.82
C VAL A 72 -17.62 -10.14 -3.28
N PRO A 73 -17.86 -10.50 -4.55
CA PRO A 73 -17.76 -11.89 -5.01
C PRO A 73 -16.35 -12.47 -4.82
N ALA A 74 -16.25 -13.77 -4.53
CA ALA A 74 -14.95 -14.45 -4.54
C ALA A 74 -14.42 -14.52 -5.98
N GLY A 75 -13.12 -14.28 -6.19
CA GLY A 75 -12.49 -14.27 -7.51
C GLY A 75 -12.96 -13.12 -8.40
N ASN A 76 -13.47 -12.04 -7.80
CA ASN A 76 -13.97 -10.86 -8.51
C ASN A 76 -12.93 -10.30 -9.50
N THR A 77 -13.36 -9.90 -10.70
CA THR A 77 -12.47 -9.36 -11.75
C THR A 77 -12.83 -7.94 -12.17
N GLU A 78 -13.87 -7.35 -11.59
CA GLU A 78 -14.35 -6.01 -11.91
C GLU A 78 -14.28 -5.10 -10.67
N TRP A 79 -13.98 -3.81 -10.85
CA TRP A 79 -13.92 -2.89 -9.72
C TRP A 79 -15.27 -2.76 -9.01
N ILE A 80 -15.28 -3.02 -7.69
CA ILE A 80 -16.41 -2.79 -6.80
C ILE A 80 -16.03 -1.73 -5.77
N ILE A 81 -16.90 -0.73 -5.61
CA ILE A 81 -16.70 0.33 -4.62
C ILE A 81 -17.35 -0.09 -3.31
N VAL A 82 -16.59 -0.01 -2.22
CA VAL A 82 -17.12 -0.06 -0.85
C VAL A 82 -17.07 1.35 -0.29
N HIS A 83 -18.22 2.02 -0.29
CA HIS A 83 -18.34 3.43 0.08
C HIS A 83 -18.78 3.59 1.54
N LEU A 84 -17.91 4.16 2.37
CA LEU A 84 -18.19 4.44 3.77
C LEU A 84 -18.79 5.84 3.90
N ARG A 85 -19.99 5.92 4.48
CA ARG A 85 -20.54 7.20 4.96
C ARG A 85 -19.60 7.84 5.98
N SER A 86 -19.68 9.16 6.10
CA SER A 86 -18.95 9.91 7.12
C SER A 86 -19.27 9.38 8.51
N GLY A 87 -18.28 9.35 9.39
CA GLY A 87 -18.40 8.84 10.75
C GLY A 87 -17.32 7.84 11.15
N VAL A 88 -17.53 7.25 12.33
CA VAL A 88 -16.62 6.28 12.95
C VAL A 88 -17.18 4.87 12.75
N HIS A 89 -16.46 4.06 11.97
CA HIS A 89 -16.77 2.66 11.73
C HIS A 89 -15.93 1.80 12.67
N LYS A 90 -16.59 1.05 13.57
CA LYS A 90 -15.91 0.22 14.57
C LYS A 90 -15.82 -1.24 14.08
N GLY A 91 -14.66 -1.85 14.24
CA GLY A 91 -14.45 -3.28 13.98
C GLY A 91 -13.18 -3.57 13.20
N LYS A 92 -12.67 -4.81 13.34
CA LYS A 92 -11.60 -5.34 12.52
C LYS A 92 -12.08 -5.49 11.08
N VAL A 93 -11.23 -5.12 10.12
CA VAL A 93 -11.54 -5.23 8.70
C VAL A 93 -10.43 -6.03 8.02
N VAL A 94 -10.81 -7.06 7.28
CA VAL A 94 -9.91 -7.89 6.48
C VAL A 94 -10.46 -7.93 5.06
N ILE A 95 -9.63 -7.57 4.10
CA ILE A 95 -9.86 -7.78 2.66
C ILE A 95 -9.14 -9.07 2.28
N PRO A 96 -9.83 -10.22 2.22
CA PRO A 96 -9.17 -11.51 2.02
C PRO A 96 -8.70 -11.67 0.57
N ALA A 97 -7.67 -12.49 0.37
CA ALA A 97 -6.97 -12.62 -0.91
C ALA A 97 -7.88 -12.94 -2.11
N ASN A 98 -9.01 -13.61 -1.87
CA ASN A 98 -9.99 -13.96 -2.89
C ASN A 98 -10.97 -12.82 -3.25
N LYS A 99 -10.75 -11.58 -2.79
CA LYS A 99 -11.60 -10.39 -3.09
C LYS A 99 -10.84 -9.26 -3.79
N PRO A 100 -10.15 -9.52 -4.92
CA PRO A 100 -9.40 -8.48 -5.62
C PRO A 100 -10.33 -7.47 -6.31
N PHE A 101 -9.75 -6.38 -6.82
CA PHE A 101 -10.47 -5.27 -7.47
C PHE A 101 -11.48 -4.58 -6.55
N THR A 102 -11.07 -4.35 -5.31
CA THR A 102 -11.87 -3.67 -4.30
C THR A 102 -11.41 -2.23 -4.11
N PHE A 103 -12.32 -1.26 -4.26
CA PHE A 103 -12.06 0.15 -3.99
C PHE A 103 -12.79 0.60 -2.72
N VAL A 104 -12.07 0.72 -1.61
CA VAL A 104 -12.63 1.19 -0.34
C VAL A 104 -12.51 2.71 -0.25
N ARG A 105 -13.63 3.42 -0.18
CA ARG A 105 -13.67 4.88 -0.28
C ARG A 105 -14.46 5.50 0.86
N GLY A 106 -13.81 6.38 1.62
CA GLY A 106 -14.45 7.28 2.56
C GLY A 106 -14.70 8.68 1.98
N ASN A 107 -15.23 9.57 2.83
CA ASN A 107 -15.47 10.97 2.51
C ASN A 107 -14.26 11.87 2.83
N GLY A 108 -13.09 11.30 3.10
CA GLY A 108 -11.87 12.03 3.45
C GLY A 108 -11.38 11.70 4.86
N LYS A 109 -10.06 11.72 5.07
CA LYS A 109 -9.43 11.25 6.31
C LYS A 109 -9.89 11.95 7.59
N GLY A 110 -10.38 13.19 7.49
CA GLY A 110 -10.97 13.93 8.61
C GLY A 110 -12.47 13.69 8.84
N ARG A 111 -13.16 12.98 7.95
CA ARG A 111 -14.62 12.75 8.00
C ARG A 111 -15.01 11.28 8.13
N THR A 112 -14.16 10.36 7.70
CA THR A 112 -14.41 8.92 7.78
C THR A 112 -13.23 8.25 8.48
N SER A 113 -13.51 7.43 9.50
CA SER A 113 -12.48 6.68 10.21
C SER A 113 -12.91 5.23 10.47
N ILE A 114 -11.98 4.29 10.36
CA ILE A 114 -12.10 2.93 10.85
C ILE A 114 -11.29 2.82 12.15
N THR A 115 -11.90 2.27 13.20
CA THR A 115 -11.24 2.06 14.49
C THR A 115 -11.49 0.68 15.05
N HIS A 116 -10.45 0.14 15.68
CA HIS A 116 -10.50 -1.11 16.41
C HIS A 116 -9.44 -1.06 17.52
N GLU A 117 -9.63 -1.86 18.56
CA GLU A 117 -8.66 -2.02 19.63
C GLU A 117 -8.13 -3.44 19.52
N SER A 118 -6.87 -3.59 19.11
CA SER A 118 -6.22 -4.89 19.03
C SER A 118 -4.73 -4.78 19.35
N ALA A 119 -4.26 -5.71 20.18
CA ALA A 119 -2.87 -5.86 20.54
C ALA A 119 -2.52 -7.35 20.61
N SER A 120 -1.40 -7.73 20.00
CA SER A 120 -0.93 -9.12 19.96
C SER A 120 0.59 -9.14 19.75
N SER A 121 1.25 -10.23 20.13
CA SER A 121 2.65 -10.47 19.75
C SER A 121 2.82 -10.79 18.26
N ASP A 122 1.72 -11.14 17.58
CA ASP A 122 1.66 -11.36 16.14
C ASP A 122 1.14 -10.13 15.37
N ASN A 123 1.78 -9.82 14.24
CA ASN A 123 1.43 -8.65 13.41
C ASN A 123 0.06 -8.78 12.74
N ALA A 124 -0.25 -9.97 12.21
CA ALA A 124 -1.50 -10.22 11.50
C ALA A 124 -2.70 -10.26 12.47
N GLU A 125 -2.49 -10.82 13.65
CA GLU A 125 -3.51 -10.83 14.70
C GLU A 125 -3.77 -9.43 15.25
N SER A 126 -2.70 -8.64 15.49
CA SER A 126 -2.84 -7.27 15.98
C SER A 126 -3.42 -6.30 14.95
N ALA A 127 -3.34 -6.60 13.65
CA ALA A 127 -3.84 -5.75 12.57
C ALA A 127 -5.34 -5.45 12.69
N ALA A 128 -5.69 -4.18 12.86
CA ALA A 128 -7.06 -3.68 12.82
C ALA A 128 -7.65 -3.63 11.39
N PHE A 129 -6.79 -3.43 10.39
CA PHE A 129 -7.12 -3.39 8.98
C PHE A 129 -6.08 -4.22 8.21
N ALA A 130 -6.50 -5.30 7.55
CA ALA A 130 -5.60 -6.17 6.78
C ALA A 130 -6.03 -6.22 5.32
N VAL A 131 -5.08 -6.00 4.40
CA VAL A 131 -5.28 -6.13 2.96
C VAL A 131 -4.43 -7.26 2.43
N ASN A 132 -5.08 -8.39 2.14
CA ASN A 132 -4.44 -9.57 1.57
C ASN A 132 -4.77 -9.76 0.08
N ALA A 133 -5.68 -8.96 -0.46
CA ALA A 133 -6.11 -9.02 -1.86
C ALA A 133 -5.27 -8.13 -2.78
N ASP A 134 -5.09 -8.61 -4.01
CA ASP A 134 -4.45 -7.83 -5.07
C ASP A 134 -5.39 -6.78 -5.65
N ASN A 135 -4.83 -5.72 -6.23
CA ASN A 135 -5.58 -4.65 -6.89
C ASN A 135 -6.60 -4.01 -5.93
N VAL A 136 -6.12 -3.45 -4.82
CA VAL A 136 -6.96 -2.75 -3.85
C VAL A 136 -6.61 -1.27 -3.84
N ILE A 137 -7.63 -0.42 -3.83
CA ILE A 137 -7.46 1.01 -3.65
C ILE A 137 -8.19 1.43 -2.39
N VAL A 138 -7.56 2.28 -1.59
CA VAL A 138 -8.15 2.88 -0.41
C VAL A 138 -8.05 4.39 -0.53
N PHE A 139 -9.18 5.09 -0.34
CA PHE A 139 -9.22 6.55 -0.46
C PHE A 139 -9.89 7.20 0.74
N GLY A 140 -9.25 8.22 1.31
CA GLY A 140 -9.94 9.19 2.15
C GLY A 140 -10.46 8.60 3.47
N ILE A 141 -9.70 7.73 4.12
CA ILE A 141 -10.07 7.08 5.38
C ILE A 141 -8.94 7.25 6.39
N SER A 142 -9.29 7.63 7.63
CA SER A 142 -8.38 7.51 8.75
C SER A 142 -8.54 6.18 9.49
N PHE A 143 -7.46 5.74 10.08
CA PHE A 143 -7.23 4.37 10.49
C PHE A 143 -6.63 4.43 11.90
N ARG A 144 -7.39 4.04 12.93
CA ARG A 144 -7.03 4.27 14.34
C ARG A 144 -7.05 3.00 15.20
N ASN A 145 -5.88 2.58 15.69
CA ASN A 145 -5.80 1.56 16.74
C ASN A 145 -5.94 2.28 18.07
N SER A 146 -7.05 2.06 18.78
CA SER A 146 -7.39 2.80 20.00
C SER A 146 -6.92 2.09 21.28
N VAL A 147 -6.02 1.12 21.16
CA VAL A 147 -5.40 0.44 22.31
C VAL A 147 -4.77 1.47 23.26
N ARG A 148 -5.09 1.32 24.54
CA ARG A 148 -4.63 2.24 25.60
C ARG A 148 -3.12 2.10 25.81
N VAL A 149 -2.40 3.19 25.60
CA VAL A 149 -0.97 3.32 25.89
C VAL A 149 -0.77 3.21 27.42
N GLY A 150 -0.07 2.17 27.87
CA GLY A 150 0.25 1.93 29.29
C GLY A 150 -0.26 0.63 29.90
N LEU A 151 -1.11 -0.14 29.20
CA LEU A 151 -1.44 -1.53 29.60
C LEU A 151 -0.46 -2.56 29.07
N ILE A 152 0.46 -2.12 28.21
CA ILE A 152 1.34 -2.97 27.44
C ILE A 152 2.78 -2.63 27.83
N ASN A 153 3.23 -3.18 28.95
CA ASN A 153 4.61 -3.04 29.43
C ASN A 153 5.52 -4.15 28.88
N ASP A 154 5.03 -4.90 27.88
CA ASP A 154 5.73 -6.00 27.24
C ASP A 154 6.18 -5.57 25.84
N GLN A 155 7.50 -5.57 25.62
CA GLN A 155 8.12 -5.21 24.33
C GLN A 155 7.71 -6.16 23.19
N GLY A 156 7.15 -7.34 23.50
CA GLY A 156 6.67 -8.29 22.52
C GLY A 156 5.32 -7.92 21.89
N ILE A 157 4.53 -7.04 22.53
CA ILE A 157 3.16 -6.75 22.10
C ILE A 157 3.13 -5.60 21.09
N ARG A 158 2.34 -5.79 20.04
CA ARG A 158 2.23 -4.92 18.88
C ARG A 158 0.78 -4.48 18.71
N SER A 159 0.58 -3.26 18.23
CA SER A 159 -0.74 -2.70 17.93
C SER A 159 -0.81 -2.34 16.45
N VAL A 160 -0.47 -3.29 15.57
CA VAL A 160 -0.47 -3.03 14.13
C VAL A 160 -1.84 -2.47 13.73
N PHE A 161 -1.87 -1.32 13.06
CA PHE A 161 -3.15 -0.85 12.54
C PHE A 161 -3.39 -1.45 11.16
N ALA A 162 -2.52 -1.15 10.20
CA ALA A 162 -2.66 -1.63 8.84
C ALA A 162 -1.61 -2.68 8.51
N MET A 163 -2.04 -3.87 8.09
CA MET A 163 -1.18 -4.86 7.44
C MET A 163 -1.49 -4.91 5.95
N VAL A 164 -0.48 -4.85 5.10
CA VAL A 164 -0.65 -4.84 3.64
C VAL A 164 0.25 -5.91 3.02
N ALA A 165 -0.36 -6.89 2.36
CA ALA A 165 0.32 -8.06 1.81
C ALA A 165 -0.09 -8.43 0.36
N GLY A 166 -1.13 -7.79 -0.20
CA GLY A 166 -1.56 -8.00 -1.59
C GLY A 166 -0.74 -7.18 -2.59
N ASP A 167 -0.65 -7.61 -3.85
CA ASP A 167 0.06 -6.85 -4.88
C ASP A 167 -0.81 -5.73 -5.49
N LYS A 168 -0.18 -4.60 -5.84
CA LYS A 168 -0.84 -3.41 -6.41
C LYS A 168 -1.90 -2.82 -5.47
N VAL A 169 -1.51 -2.56 -4.23
CA VAL A 169 -2.36 -1.86 -3.26
C VAL A 169 -1.99 -0.37 -3.24
N ALA A 170 -2.97 0.52 -3.30
CA ALA A 170 -2.73 1.95 -3.26
C ALA A 170 -3.59 2.66 -2.21
N PHE A 171 -2.98 3.56 -1.45
CA PHE A 171 -3.64 4.40 -0.46
C PHE A 171 -3.52 5.87 -0.87
N TYR A 172 -4.64 6.56 -0.92
CA TYR A 172 -4.72 7.97 -1.29
C TYR A 172 -5.45 8.76 -0.20
N HIS A 173 -4.82 9.83 0.29
CA HIS A 173 -5.42 10.70 1.30
C HIS A 173 -5.92 9.93 2.54
N CYS A 174 -5.18 8.91 2.97
CA CYS A 174 -5.46 8.17 4.19
C CYS A 174 -4.73 8.80 5.39
N ALA A 175 -4.93 8.28 6.61
CA ALA A 175 -4.05 8.59 7.74
C ALA A 175 -4.06 7.43 8.73
N PHE A 176 -2.89 7.01 9.20
CA PHE A 176 -2.73 5.85 10.07
C PHE A 176 -2.27 6.29 11.47
N TYR A 177 -2.95 5.82 12.50
CA TYR A 177 -2.67 6.15 13.89
C TYR A 177 -2.65 4.87 14.72
N SER A 178 -1.52 4.61 15.38
CA SER A 178 -1.39 3.54 16.36
C SER A 178 -0.21 3.82 17.28
N PRO A 179 -0.25 3.39 18.56
CA PRO A 179 0.90 3.51 19.47
C PRO A 179 2.17 2.79 19.00
N HIS A 180 2.05 1.56 18.46
CA HIS A 180 3.19 0.75 18.03
C HIS A 180 2.91 0.04 16.71
N HIS A 181 3.93 -0.11 15.86
CA HIS A 181 3.86 -0.87 14.60
C HIS A 181 2.71 -0.44 13.67
N THR A 182 2.43 0.87 13.58
CA THR A 182 1.25 1.46 12.93
C THR A 182 0.92 0.91 11.53
N LEU A 183 1.94 0.75 10.69
CA LEU A 183 1.82 0.19 9.34
C LEU A 183 2.82 -0.96 9.19
N TYR A 184 2.31 -2.16 8.94
CA TYR A 184 3.08 -3.34 8.59
C TYR A 184 2.92 -3.63 7.09
N ASP A 185 3.78 -2.99 6.32
CA ASP A 185 3.91 -3.20 4.87
C ASP A 185 4.75 -4.46 4.61
N SER A 186 4.09 -5.56 4.25
CA SER A 186 4.69 -6.90 4.29
C SER A 186 5.19 -7.39 2.93
N ALA A 187 4.32 -7.47 1.93
CA ALA A 187 4.63 -8.10 0.64
C ALA A 187 3.79 -7.51 -0.48
N GLY A 188 4.33 -7.48 -1.71
CA GLY A 188 3.66 -6.89 -2.86
C GLY A 188 4.14 -5.47 -3.17
N ARG A 189 3.57 -4.85 -4.21
CA ARG A 189 3.85 -3.46 -4.58
C ARG A 189 2.78 -2.54 -4.01
N HIS A 190 3.20 -1.60 -3.17
CA HIS A 190 2.30 -0.65 -2.53
C HIS A 190 2.65 0.79 -2.88
N TYR A 191 1.63 1.64 -2.91
CA TYR A 191 1.77 3.07 -3.16
C TYR A 191 0.96 3.87 -2.14
N TYR A 192 1.57 4.92 -1.58
CA TYR A 192 0.95 5.78 -0.58
C TYR A 192 1.12 7.24 -1.01
N GLU A 193 0.02 7.95 -1.21
CA GLU A 193 0.02 9.35 -1.63
C GLU A 193 -0.84 10.21 -0.71
N SER A 194 -0.24 11.31 -0.23
CA SER A 194 -0.92 12.27 0.64
C SER A 194 -1.51 11.67 1.94
N CYS A 195 -0.88 10.61 2.45
CA CYS A 195 -1.26 9.90 3.67
C CYS A 195 -0.71 10.60 4.92
#